data_AF-A0A5A7RLA5-F1
#
_entry.id   AF-A0A5A7RLA5-F1
#
_cell.length_a   1.000
_cell.length_b   1.000
_cell.length_c   1.000
_cell.angle_alpha   90.00
_cell.angle_beta   90.00
_cell.angle_gamma   90.00
#
_symmetry.space_group_name_H-M   'P 1'
#
loop_
_entity.id
_entity.type
_entity.pdbx_description
1 polymer ?
#
loop_
_entity_poly.entity_id
_entity_poly.type
_entity_poly.pdbx_seq_one_letter_code
_entity_poly.pdbx_strand_id
1 'polypeptide(L)'
;MAMQTVYVGDKPAIRYATAVAMEFENGADEVCIKARGRAISTAVDACQISINKFLEGVEIKDVKIFTEEIENRNVSAIEILLLKV
;
A
#
# COMPACT_ATOMS: atom_id res chain seq x y z
N MET A 1 4.76 -3.56 -18.18
CA MET A 1 4.86 -4.34 -16.93
C MET A 1 3.76 -3.86 -16.00
N ALA A 2 3.05 -4.77 -15.33
CA ALA A 2 1.97 -4.40 -14.41
C ALA A 2 2.58 -4.00 -13.07
N MET A 3 2.18 -2.86 -12.51
CA MET A 3 2.62 -2.39 -11.19
C MET A 3 2.07 -3.29 -10.09
N GLN A 4 2.94 -3.89 -9.28
CA GLN A 4 2.57 -4.74 -8.15
C GLN A 4 1.77 -3.91 -7.14
N THR A 5 0.55 -4.34 -6.84
CA THR A 5 -0.42 -3.55 -6.11
C THR A 5 -1.06 -4.36 -4.99
N VAL A 6 -1.03 -3.85 -3.76
CA VAL A 6 -1.69 -4.42 -2.59
C VAL A 6 -2.92 -3.57 -2.25
N TYR A 7 -4.11 -4.16 -2.40
CA TYR A 7 -5.38 -3.52 -2.04
C TYR A 7 -5.72 -3.78 -0.56
N VAL A 8 -5.89 -2.70 0.19
CA VAL A 8 -6.17 -2.72 1.63
C VAL A 8 -7.67 -2.55 1.90
N GLY A 9 -8.18 -3.38 2.81
CA GLY A 9 -9.57 -3.42 3.25
C GLY A 9 -9.63 -3.79 4.74
N ASP A 10 -10.48 -4.75 5.11
CA ASP A 10 -10.83 -5.00 6.51
C ASP A 10 -9.91 -6.00 7.26
N LYS A 11 -8.82 -6.48 6.64
CA LYS A 11 -7.87 -7.37 7.34
C LYS A 11 -6.95 -6.55 8.28
N PRO A 12 -6.33 -7.17 9.30
CA PRO A 12 -5.33 -6.48 10.12
C PRO A 12 -4.14 -5.99 9.28
N ALA A 13 -3.60 -4.81 9.62
CA ALA A 13 -2.52 -4.15 8.88
C ALA A 13 -1.31 -5.06 8.61
N ILE A 14 -0.94 -5.90 9.59
CA ILE A 14 0.19 -6.83 9.46
C ILE A 14 0.02 -7.83 8.30
N ARG A 15 -1.21 -8.24 7.96
CA ARG A 15 -1.45 -9.15 6.82
C ARG A 15 -1.13 -8.47 5.49
N TYR A 16 -1.41 -7.17 5.39
CA TYR A 16 -1.06 -6.38 4.21
C TYR A 16 0.44 -6.11 4.15
N ALA A 17 1.07 -5.82 5.29
CA ALA A 17 2.52 -5.66 5.35
C ALA A 17 3.27 -6.94 4.95
N THR A 18 2.79 -8.13 5.35
CA THR A 18 3.35 -9.40 4.87
C THR A 18 3.21 -9.54 3.35
N ALA A 19 2.04 -9.18 2.78
CA ALA A 19 1.86 -9.22 1.33
C ALA A 19 2.84 -8.28 0.61
N VAL A 20 3.03 -7.05 1.12
CA VAL A 20 4.02 -6.11 0.57
C VAL A 20 5.43 -6.69 0.62
N ALA A 21 5.82 -7.31 1.73
CA ALA A 21 7.14 -7.93 1.85
C ALA A 21 7.35 -9.07 0.85
N MET A 22 6.34 -9.93 0.67
CA MET A 22 6.37 -11.01 -0.32
C MET A 22 6.54 -10.51 -1.75
N GLU A 23 5.93 -9.37 -2.12
CA GLU A 23 6.11 -8.79 -3.46
C GLU A 23 7.58 -8.38 -3.70
N PHE A 24 8.23 -7.75 -2.71
CA PHE A 24 9.66 -7.42 -2.81
C PHE A 24 10.56 -8.66 -2.81
N GLU A 25 10.25 -9.70 -2.03
CA GLU A 25 10.95 -10.99 -2.06
C GLU A 25 10.82 -11.68 -3.42
N ASN A 26 9.67 -11.52 -4.10
CA ASN A 26 9.43 -12.02 -5.45
C ASN A 26 10.11 -11.17 -6.55
N GLY A 27 10.89 -10.15 -6.18
CA GLY A 27 11.69 -9.34 -7.10
C GLY A 27 10.98 -8.10 -7.63
N ALA A 28 9.93 -7.60 -6.96
CA ALA A 28 9.37 -6.30 -7.30
C ALA A 28 10.36 -5.17 -6.97
N ASP A 29 10.55 -4.23 -7.89
CA ASP A 29 11.30 -2.99 -7.63
C ASP A 29 10.40 -1.93 -6.95
N GLU A 30 9.10 -1.99 -7.22
CA GLU A 30 8.09 -1.07 -6.70
C GLU A 30 6.83 -1.82 -6.27
N VAL A 31 6.22 -1.39 -5.17
CA VAL A 31 4.92 -1.91 -4.68
C VAL A 31 4.01 -0.75 -4.32
N CYS A 32 2.80 -0.75 -4.87
CA CYS A 32 1.78 0.26 -4.59
C CYS A 32 0.75 -0.26 -3.58
N ILE A 33 0.57 0.42 -2.46
CA ILE A 33 -0.49 0.15 -1.48
C ILE A 33 -1.66 1.06 -1.80
N LYS A 34 -2.84 0.48 -2.07
CA LYS A 34 -4.05 1.24 -2.39
C LYS A 34 -5.15 1.00 -1.38
N ALA A 35 -5.83 2.07 -0.97
CA ALA A 35 -6.99 1.97 -0.09
C ALA A 35 -7.97 3.10 -0.34
N ARG A 36 -9.19 2.92 0.16
CA ARG A 36 -10.25 3.94 0.12
C ARG A 36 -11.08 3.93 1.39
N GLY A 37 -11.68 5.08 1.70
CA GLY A 37 -12.53 5.29 2.85
C GLY A 37 -11.83 4.91 4.16
N ARG A 38 -12.53 4.14 5.01
CA ARG A 38 -12.01 3.75 6.34
C ARG A 38 -10.68 2.96 6.30
N ALA A 39 -10.38 2.29 5.18
CA ALA A 39 -9.18 1.47 5.06
C ALA A 39 -7.89 2.30 4.88
N ILE A 40 -7.99 3.62 4.69
CA ILE A 40 -6.84 4.52 4.55
C ILE A 40 -5.90 4.42 5.77
N SER A 41 -6.44 4.43 6.99
CA SER A 41 -5.61 4.28 8.20
C SER A 41 -4.84 2.95 8.19
N THR A 42 -5.52 1.85 7.83
CA THR A 42 -4.91 0.52 7.74
C THR A 42 -3.81 0.47 6.67
N ALA A 43 -3.94 1.20 5.57
CA ALA A 43 -2.91 1.27 4.53
C ALA A 43 -1.67 2.03 4.99
N VAL A 44 -1.85 3.12 5.72
CA VAL A 44 -0.74 3.84 6.34
C VAL A 44 -0.03 2.95 7.36
N ASP A 45 -0.76 2.23 8.20
CA ASP A 45 -0.18 1.28 9.15
C ASP A 45 0.57 0.15 8.44
N ALA A 46 0.00 -0.42 7.37
CA ALA A 46 0.62 -1.48 6.58
C ALA A 46 1.93 -0.99 5.93
N CYS A 47 1.93 0.22 5.37
CA CYS A 47 3.14 0.86 4.85
C CYS A 47 4.21 0.97 5.93
N GLN A 48 3.86 1.54 7.09
CA GLN A 48 4.82 1.77 8.18
C GLN A 48 5.35 0.45 8.76
N ILE A 49 4.52 -0.58 8.90
CA ILE A 49 4.97 -1.90 9.36
C ILE A 49 5.93 -2.52 8.34
N SER A 50 5.64 -2.39 7.03
CA SER A 50 6.48 -2.95 5.97
C SER A 50 7.91 -2.39 6.05
N ILE A 51 8.06 -1.07 6.06
CA ILE A 51 9.38 -0.40 6.06
C ILE A 51 10.12 -0.51 7.40
N ASN A 52 9.41 -0.54 8.53
CA ASN A 52 10.06 -0.49 9.85
C ASN A 52 10.32 -1.87 10.44
N LYS A 53 9.65 -2.93 9.96
CA LYS A 53 9.76 -4.28 10.55
C LYS A 53 10.16 -5.37 9.58
N PHE A 54 9.83 -5.25 8.29
CA PHE A 54 9.96 -6.37 7.34
C PHE A 54 10.97 -6.12 6.23
N LEU A 55 11.19 -4.88 5.84
CA LEU A 55 11.99 -4.53 4.67
C LEU A 55 13.19 -3.68 5.05
N GLU A 56 14.34 -3.99 4.45
CA GLU A 56 15.52 -3.13 4.44
C GLU A 56 15.72 -2.59 3.02
N GLY A 57 16.19 -1.34 2.90
CA GLY A 57 16.42 -0.72 1.59
C GLY A 57 15.14 -0.45 0.80
N VAL A 58 14.02 -0.19 1.47
CA VAL A 58 12.75 0.22 0.83
C VAL A 58 12.30 1.54 1.43
N GLU A 59 11.96 2.50 0.58
CA GLU A 59 11.51 3.84 0.97
C GLU A 59 10.15 4.20 0.36
N ILE A 60 9.50 5.22 0.95
CA ILE A 60 8.27 5.80 0.40
C ILE A 60 8.65 6.76 -0.72
N LYS A 61 8.31 6.40 -1.96
CA LYS A 61 8.59 7.19 -3.16
C LYS A 61 7.55 8.29 -3.39
N ASP A 62 6.28 7.97 -3.23
CA ASP A 62 5.18 8.91 -3.50
C ASP A 62 3.92 8.56 -2.68
N VAL A 63 3.12 9.57 -2.35
CA VAL A 63 1.82 9.43 -1.68
C VAL A 63 0.80 10.29 -2.39
N LYS A 64 -0.24 9.66 -2.95
CA LYS A 64 -1.33 10.34 -3.65
C LYS A 64 -2.61 10.19 -2.88
N ILE A 65 -3.36 11.30 -2.74
CA ILE A 65 -4.69 11.33 -2.16
C ILE A 65 -5.64 11.92 -3.18
N PHE A 66 -6.76 11.25 -3.42
CA PHE A 66 -7.75 11.66 -4.41
C PHE A 66 -9.14 11.15 -4.03
N THR A 67 -10.12 11.38 -4.91
CA THR A 67 -11.49 10.89 -4.74
C THR A 67 -11.78 9.86 -5.82
N GLU A 68 -12.27 8.70 -5.44
CA GLU A 68 -12.86 7.71 -6.36
C GLU A 68 -14.38 7.80 -6.30
N GLU A 69 -15.04 7.67 -7.45
CA GLU A 69 -16.48 7.53 -7.52
C GLU A 69 -16.86 6.04 -7.52
N ILE A 70 -17.61 5.63 -6.50
CA ILE A 70 -18.09 4.26 -6.32
C ILE A 70 -19.60 4.31 -6.18
N GLU A 71 -20.32 3.67 -7.10
CA GLU A 71 -21.78 3.60 -7.06
C GLU A 71 -22.43 4.99 -6.87
N ASN A 72 -21.96 5.98 -7.65
CA ASN A 72 -22.36 7.40 -7.57
C ASN A 72 -22.09 8.07 -6.21
N ARG A 73 -21.08 7.60 -5.47
CA ARG A 73 -20.61 8.21 -4.22
C ARG A 73 -19.12 8.50 -4.28
N ASN A 74 -18.74 9.68 -3.82
CA ASN A 74 -17.36 10.09 -3.69
C ASN A 74 -16.75 9.48 -2.43
N VAL A 75 -15.65 8.76 -2.60
CA VAL A 75 -14.89 8.12 -1.52
C VAL A 75 -13.45 8.58 -1.59
N SER A 76 -12.91 9.08 -0.47
CA SER A 76 -11.48 9.40 -0.39
C SER A 76 -10.64 8.15 -0.63
N ALA A 77 -9.57 8.27 -1.40
CA ALA A 77 -8.65 7.20 -1.75
C ALA A 77 -7.20 7.64 -1.49
N ILE A 78 -6.35 6.66 -1.21
CA ILE A 78 -4.91 6.85 -1.03
C ILE A 78 -4.15 5.80 -1.85
N GLU A 79 -3.05 6.23 -2.44
CA GLU A 79 -2.03 5.37 -3.02
C GLU A 79 -0.69 5.71 -2.37
N ILE A 80 0.02 4.70 -1.88
CA ILE A 80 1.37 4.82 -1.31
C ILE A 80 2.30 3.97 -2.18
N LEU A 81 3.27 4.60 -2.83
CA LEU A 81 4.25 3.91 -3.66
C LEU A 81 5.53 3.68 -2.85
N LEU A 82 5.91 2.42 -2.71
CA LEU A 82 7.18 1.99 -2.12
C LEU A 82 8.17 1.63 -3.23
N LEU A 83 9.43 2.00 -3.04
CA LEU A 83 10.54 1.76 -3.98
C LEU A 83 11.69 1.08 -3.24
N LYS A 84 12.30 0.08 -3.88
CA LYS A 84 13.57 -0.51 -3.44
C LYS A 84 14.75 0.38 -3.85
N VAL A 85 15.62 0.68 -2.89
CA VAL A 85 16.81 1.56 -3.01
C VAL A 85 18.08 0.74 -3.22
#